data_AF-A0A0C3IB77-F1
#
_entry.id   AF-A0A0C3IB77-F1
#
_cell.length_a   1.000
_cell.length_b   1.000
_cell.length_c   1.000
_cell.angle_alpha   90.00
_cell.angle_beta   90.00
_cell.angle_gamma   90.00
#
_symmetry.space_group_name_H-M   'P 1'
#
loop_
_entity.id
_entity.type
_entity.pdbx_description
1 polymer ?
#
loop_
_entity_poly.entity_id
_entity_poly.type
_entity_poly.pdbx_seq_one_letter_code
_entity_poly.pdbx_strand_id
1 'polypeptide(L)'
;MFHQYHLHSTSTSSRAVSHTRAPSVSSIGSCSGTPASHPALSSSQISPNTTAFSPTPFHPCPPSDSLEDPISLGIRQHQDDDVENSSTQLTPQHIKHLKTYAKKLCKDLSIEEKAVFDFINTGGLFSMLVDIKATFVTYNASNKASELQVLQETLTSKDFEAHALGSTFRLLACILSPNITAYVTDTQHHIMEFIANHLDIFKIPATVLNDNELQSTLGKIVMRLLADLHSYLKSHLTVSIVKQTCIIKVGKAVAHSSPGMEVDASHWARLAFLRCCLRLFLIGVGDHKIAPLSACFTPRLIPMLKSDMHTKVEHDLSINISEIERWAVSVDNTDESVTDTPATGDGSSSAPTRDESGPGADFDWSKLGDNMDDLQGDANSIVDAGPNPDADTLSNDGDDLDPSDSGFGLDGRPVHFNITKFWNYVNYMLNTLRWTARKNARTKELYDRELHSYMMQIFQDDLAECPGMHRGSKIVSVINPEWQTRIQQGLTW
;
A
#
# COMPACT_ATOMS: atom_id res chain seq x y z
N MET A 1 34.67 -17.63 12.87
CA MET A 1 33.88 -18.76 13.39
C MET A 1 32.53 -18.19 13.77
N PHE A 2 31.50 -18.42 12.97
CA PHE A 2 30.16 -17.89 13.20
C PHE A 2 29.29 -19.02 13.75
N HIS A 3 28.70 -18.81 14.93
CA HIS A 3 27.72 -19.74 15.49
C HIS A 3 26.43 -19.70 14.67
N GLN A 4 26.16 -20.82 14.01
CA GLN A 4 24.91 -21.14 13.35
C GLN A 4 23.87 -21.49 14.43
N TYR A 5 23.00 -20.54 14.79
CA TYR A 5 21.83 -20.85 15.60
C TYR A 5 20.83 -21.65 14.75
N HIS A 6 20.87 -22.97 14.87
CA HIS A 6 19.87 -23.86 14.32
C HIS A 6 18.54 -23.69 15.07
N LEU A 7 17.56 -23.07 14.42
CA LEU A 7 16.16 -23.22 14.78
C LEU A 7 15.73 -24.65 14.42
N HIS A 8 15.74 -25.55 15.39
CA HIS A 8 15.19 -26.90 15.24
C HIS A 8 13.65 -26.86 15.15
N SER A 9 13.11 -27.02 13.95
CA SER A 9 11.72 -27.41 13.74
C SER A 9 11.53 -28.88 14.12
N THR A 10 10.90 -29.14 15.26
CA THR A 10 10.46 -30.49 15.62
C THR A 10 9.13 -30.80 14.92
N SER A 11 9.18 -31.67 13.93
CA SER A 11 8.01 -32.31 13.30
C SER A 11 7.37 -33.30 14.29
N THR A 12 6.20 -32.97 14.85
CA THR A 12 5.38 -33.94 15.58
C THR A 12 4.28 -34.50 14.68
N SER A 13 4.47 -35.77 14.35
CA SER A 13 3.54 -36.66 13.65
C SER A 13 2.20 -36.76 14.38
N SER A 14 1.12 -36.56 13.63
CA SER A 14 -0.26 -36.82 14.05
C SER A 14 -0.48 -38.31 14.29
N ARG A 15 -1.11 -38.68 15.40
CA ARG A 15 -1.71 -40.01 15.60
C ARG A 15 -3.11 -39.87 16.17
N ALA A 16 -4.08 -40.30 15.38
CA ALA A 16 -5.48 -40.41 15.74
C ALA A 16 -5.69 -41.54 16.76
N VAL A 17 -6.50 -41.30 17.79
CA VAL A 17 -7.22 -42.34 18.54
C VAL A 17 -8.61 -41.83 18.88
N SER A 18 -9.61 -42.49 18.31
CA SER A 18 -11.02 -42.37 18.63
C SER A 18 -11.35 -43.31 19.80
N HIS A 19 -12.11 -42.87 20.81
CA HIS A 19 -13.00 -43.77 21.56
C HIS A 19 -14.20 -43.04 22.16
N THR A 20 -15.35 -43.60 21.82
CA THR A 20 -16.74 -43.38 22.25
C THR A 20 -16.96 -43.86 23.69
N ARG A 21 -17.67 -43.11 24.56
CA ARG A 21 -18.82 -43.57 25.38
C ARG A 21 -19.42 -42.45 26.26
N ALA A 22 -20.76 -42.34 26.24
CA ALA A 22 -21.63 -41.51 27.08
C ALA A 22 -22.09 -42.29 28.35
N PRO A 23 -23.14 -41.88 29.10
CA PRO A 23 -23.51 -40.57 29.66
C PRO A 23 -23.68 -40.63 31.20
N SER A 24 -23.88 -39.50 31.88
CA SER A 24 -24.45 -39.49 33.23
C SER A 24 -25.37 -38.28 33.43
N VAL A 25 -26.58 -38.59 33.90
CA VAL A 25 -27.74 -37.73 34.10
C VAL A 25 -27.83 -37.34 35.57
N SER A 26 -28.08 -36.07 35.86
CA SER A 26 -28.93 -35.53 36.96
C SER A 26 -28.76 -34.00 36.93
N SER A 27 -29.75 -33.11 36.78
CA SER A 27 -31.16 -32.95 37.18
C SER A 27 -31.30 -31.83 38.22
N ILE A 28 -32.32 -31.01 38.00
CA ILE A 28 -33.05 -30.08 38.90
C ILE A 28 -32.51 -28.64 39.05
N GLY A 29 -33.35 -27.68 38.64
CA GLY A 29 -33.24 -26.28 39.05
C GLY A 29 -34.05 -25.27 38.22
N SER A 30 -35.38 -25.40 38.18
CA SER A 30 -36.33 -24.45 37.56
C SER A 30 -36.42 -23.10 38.29
N CYS A 31 -36.76 -22.03 37.54
CA CYS A 31 -37.70 -20.93 37.83
C CYS A 31 -37.43 -19.76 36.85
N SER A 32 -38.19 -19.59 35.76
CA SER A 32 -39.50 -18.90 35.61
C SER A 32 -39.40 -17.37 35.48
N GLY A 33 -39.90 -16.81 34.36
CA GLY A 33 -40.26 -15.38 34.25
C GLY A 33 -40.20 -14.79 32.84
N THR A 34 -41.30 -14.85 32.11
CA THR A 34 -41.54 -14.35 30.73
C THR A 34 -42.00 -12.86 30.73
N PRO A 35 -42.55 -12.27 29.63
CA PRO A 35 -41.90 -11.35 28.67
C PRO A 35 -42.47 -9.91 28.65
N ALA A 36 -41.82 -9.01 27.89
CA ALA A 36 -42.42 -7.85 27.21
C ALA A 36 -41.30 -7.18 26.38
N SER A 37 -41.47 -6.49 25.25
CA SER A 37 -42.52 -6.29 24.26
C SER A 37 -41.82 -5.48 23.14
N HIS A 38 -42.16 -5.74 21.89
CA HIS A 38 -41.73 -4.94 20.73
C HIS A 38 -42.20 -3.47 20.85
N PRO A 39 -41.63 -2.57 20.02
CA PRO A 39 -42.45 -2.15 18.88
C PRO A 39 -41.71 -2.20 17.55
N ALA A 40 -42.50 -2.55 16.54
CA ALA A 40 -42.19 -2.52 15.12
C ALA A 40 -42.18 -1.08 14.58
N LEU A 41 -41.31 -0.80 13.62
CA LEU A 41 -41.47 0.30 12.68
C LEU A 41 -41.21 -0.20 11.25
N SER A 42 -42.33 -0.37 10.56
CA SER A 42 -42.63 0.04 9.18
C SER A 42 -41.62 -0.27 8.07
N SER A 43 -41.88 -1.43 7.47
CA SER A 43 -41.63 -1.74 6.06
C SER A 43 -42.34 -0.73 5.15
N SER A 44 -41.59 -0.02 4.31
CA SER A 44 -42.14 0.76 3.19
C SER A 44 -42.08 -0.09 1.93
N GLN A 45 -43.21 -0.70 1.58
CA GLN A 45 -43.46 -1.31 0.29
C GLN A 45 -43.57 -0.21 -0.77
N ILE A 46 -42.67 -0.24 -1.75
CA ILE A 46 -42.78 0.52 -2.99
C ILE A 46 -43.67 -0.30 -3.93
N SER A 47 -44.86 0.20 -4.20
CA SER A 47 -45.76 -0.33 -5.22
C SER A 47 -45.21 -0.07 -6.64
N PRO A 48 -45.42 -0.99 -7.59
CA PRO A 48 -45.01 -0.81 -8.98
C PRO A 48 -46.01 0.05 -9.74
N ASN A 49 -45.57 1.20 -10.24
CA ASN A 49 -46.36 2.00 -11.18
C ASN A 49 -46.23 1.42 -12.60
N THR A 50 -47.18 0.55 -12.93
CA THR A 50 -47.48 0.12 -14.30
C THR A 50 -48.23 1.25 -15.01
N THR A 51 -47.56 1.99 -15.90
CA THR A 51 -48.23 2.92 -16.81
C THR A 51 -48.50 2.22 -18.14
N ALA A 52 -49.71 1.68 -18.26
CA ALA A 52 -50.24 1.13 -19.51
C ALA A 52 -50.63 2.28 -20.45
N PHE A 53 -49.99 2.36 -21.61
CA PHE A 53 -50.43 3.21 -22.71
C PHE A 53 -51.69 2.58 -23.33
N SER A 54 -52.82 3.26 -23.22
CA SER A 54 -54.03 2.97 -24.01
C SER A 54 -54.00 3.78 -25.32
N PRO A 55 -54.38 3.19 -26.46
CA PRO A 55 -54.45 3.88 -27.74
C PRO A 55 -55.78 4.64 -27.89
N THR A 56 -55.71 5.93 -28.16
CA THR A 56 -56.89 6.73 -28.52
C THR A 56 -57.16 6.63 -30.03
N PRO A 57 -58.42 6.44 -30.46
CA PRO A 57 -58.80 6.23 -31.85
C PRO A 57 -59.08 7.55 -32.57
N PHE A 58 -58.68 7.67 -33.84
CA PHE A 58 -59.23 8.67 -34.75
C PHE A 58 -59.90 8.00 -35.95
N HIS A 59 -61.19 8.29 -36.03
CA HIS A 59 -62.18 7.91 -37.03
C HIS A 59 -62.19 8.98 -38.18
N PRO A 60 -63.08 8.93 -39.20
CA PRO A 60 -62.72 8.92 -40.62
C PRO A 60 -63.10 10.19 -41.44
N CYS A 61 -62.52 10.34 -42.65
CA CYS A 61 -63.01 10.89 -43.97
C CYS A 61 -64.03 12.06 -44.06
N PRO A 62 -64.31 12.69 -45.25
CA PRO A 62 -63.55 13.02 -46.50
C PRO A 62 -63.97 14.45 -47.03
N PRO A 63 -64.15 14.80 -48.35
CA PRO A 63 -63.43 14.58 -49.63
C PRO A 63 -63.11 15.93 -50.37
N SER A 64 -62.73 15.81 -51.67
CA SER A 64 -62.63 16.83 -52.75
C SER A 64 -61.25 17.49 -52.93
N ASP A 65 -60.69 17.68 -54.13
CA ASP A 65 -61.15 17.45 -55.50
C ASP A 65 -59.94 17.55 -56.46
N SER A 66 -60.04 16.83 -57.59
CA SER A 66 -59.60 17.20 -58.95
C SER A 66 -58.16 17.71 -59.22
N LEU A 67 -57.40 16.93 -59.99
CA LEU A 67 -57.05 17.29 -61.38
C LEU A 67 -56.36 16.14 -62.14
N GLU A 68 -57.02 15.73 -63.24
CA GLU A 68 -56.56 15.00 -64.44
C GLU A 68 -55.24 15.61 -64.99
N ASP A 69 -54.26 14.93 -65.58
CA ASP A 69 -54.21 14.00 -66.74
C ASP A 69 -52.70 13.73 -67.05
N PRO A 70 -52.27 12.95 -68.07
CA PRO A 70 -52.75 11.68 -68.56
C PRO A 70 -51.64 10.61 -68.66
N ILE A 71 -52.09 9.41 -69.01
CA ILE A 71 -51.37 8.14 -69.20
C ILE A 71 -50.32 8.22 -70.33
N SER A 72 -49.12 7.69 -70.09
CA SER A 72 -48.23 7.18 -71.14
C SER A 72 -47.77 5.77 -70.80
N LEU A 73 -48.41 4.81 -71.47
CA LEU A 73 -48.05 3.39 -71.51
C LEU A 73 -46.76 3.22 -72.32
N GLY A 74 -45.62 3.21 -71.63
CA GLY A 74 -44.34 2.76 -72.16
C GLY A 74 -44.09 1.30 -71.80
N ILE A 75 -44.46 0.40 -72.70
CA ILE A 75 -44.06 -1.02 -72.68
C ILE A 75 -42.53 -1.10 -72.69
N ARG A 76 -41.90 -1.64 -71.64
CA ARG A 76 -40.53 -2.14 -71.70
C ARG A 76 -40.38 -3.45 -70.93
N GLN A 77 -40.34 -4.50 -71.73
CA GLN A 77 -39.57 -5.74 -71.61
C GLN A 77 -39.26 -6.26 -70.20
N HIS A 78 -39.98 -7.33 -69.88
CA HIS A 78 -39.53 -8.45 -69.06
C HIS A 78 -38.09 -8.83 -69.46
N GLN A 79 -37.16 -8.72 -68.52
CA GLN A 79 -35.88 -9.41 -68.58
C GLN A 79 -35.70 -10.13 -67.24
N ASP A 80 -36.08 -11.40 -67.24
CA ASP A 80 -35.62 -12.38 -66.26
C ASP A 80 -34.13 -12.56 -66.48
N ASP A 81 -33.31 -12.06 -65.57
CA ASP A 81 -31.91 -12.42 -65.40
C ASP A 81 -31.59 -12.35 -63.91
N ASP A 82 -31.68 -13.49 -63.23
CA ASP A 82 -30.68 -13.98 -62.26
C ASP A 82 -29.92 -12.90 -61.43
N VAL A 83 -30.59 -12.27 -60.44
CA VAL A 83 -29.94 -11.32 -59.51
C VAL A 83 -30.15 -11.75 -58.05
N GLU A 84 -29.65 -12.91 -57.67
CA GLU A 84 -29.67 -13.32 -56.26
C GLU A 84 -28.34 -13.06 -55.52
N ASN A 85 -27.39 -12.31 -56.10
CA ASN A 85 -26.07 -12.14 -55.45
C ASN A 85 -25.36 -10.77 -55.56
N SER A 86 -26.00 -9.69 -56.03
CA SER A 86 -25.33 -8.37 -56.22
C SER A 86 -26.01 -7.16 -55.58
N SER A 87 -27.12 -7.33 -54.86
CA SER A 87 -27.92 -6.20 -54.32
C SER A 87 -27.38 -5.58 -53.02
N THR A 88 -26.29 -6.10 -52.45
CA THR A 88 -25.78 -5.65 -51.15
C THR A 88 -24.62 -4.64 -51.23
N GLN A 89 -24.02 -4.43 -52.42
CA GLN A 89 -22.92 -3.46 -52.57
C GLN A 89 -23.44 -2.08 -52.98
N LEU A 90 -23.25 -1.10 -52.08
CA LEU A 90 -23.55 0.30 -52.37
C LEU A 90 -22.67 0.82 -53.51
N THR A 91 -23.26 1.58 -54.43
CA THR A 91 -22.49 2.25 -55.48
C THR A 91 -21.53 3.28 -54.86
N PRO A 92 -20.35 3.52 -55.47
CA PRO A 92 -19.39 4.52 -54.97
C PRO A 92 -20.00 5.92 -54.80
N GLN A 93 -20.97 6.28 -55.65
CA GLN A 93 -21.71 7.54 -55.55
C GLN A 93 -22.60 7.59 -54.29
N HIS A 94 -23.28 6.49 -53.98
CA HIS A 94 -24.12 6.40 -52.78
C HIS A 94 -23.29 6.48 -51.50
N ILE A 95 -22.13 5.79 -51.46
CA ILE A 95 -21.16 5.90 -50.36
C ILE A 95 -20.69 7.34 -50.17
N LYS A 96 -20.38 8.06 -51.26
CA LYS A 96 -19.98 9.48 -51.20
C LYS A 96 -21.09 10.36 -50.64
N HIS A 97 -22.33 10.12 -51.04
CA HIS A 97 -23.50 10.85 -50.52
C HIS A 97 -23.68 10.59 -49.01
N LEU A 98 -23.63 9.33 -48.58
CA LEU A 98 -23.72 8.96 -47.17
C LEU A 98 -22.60 9.56 -46.32
N LYS A 99 -21.36 9.59 -46.81
CA LYS A 99 -20.25 10.24 -46.10
C LYS A 99 -20.44 11.75 -45.98
N THR A 100 -20.97 12.40 -47.02
CA THR A 100 -21.27 13.84 -46.98
C THR A 100 -22.39 14.14 -45.96
N TYR A 101 -23.42 13.30 -45.94
CA TYR A 101 -24.50 13.37 -44.96
C TYR A 101 -23.97 13.14 -43.53
N ALA A 102 -23.24 12.04 -43.32
CA ALA A 102 -22.61 11.71 -42.04
C ALA A 102 -21.69 12.81 -41.54
N LYS A 103 -20.94 13.46 -42.42
CA LYS A 103 -20.06 14.58 -42.05
C LYS A 103 -20.85 15.74 -41.43
N LYS A 104 -21.98 16.12 -42.05
CA LYS A 104 -22.86 17.15 -41.50
C LYS A 104 -23.42 16.70 -40.15
N LEU A 105 -23.91 15.46 -40.07
CA LEU A 105 -24.48 14.90 -38.85
C LEU A 105 -23.46 14.82 -37.70
N CYS A 106 -22.22 14.40 -37.98
CA CYS A 106 -21.14 14.35 -37.00
C CYS A 106 -20.79 15.75 -36.48
N LYS A 107 -20.82 16.77 -37.36
CA LYS A 107 -20.64 18.17 -36.97
C LYS A 107 -21.79 18.66 -36.07
N ASP A 108 -23.03 18.35 -36.44
CA ASP A 108 -24.22 18.74 -35.68
C ASP A 108 -24.24 18.08 -34.28
N LEU A 109 -23.79 16.82 -34.18
CA LEU A 109 -23.69 16.06 -32.92
C LEU A 109 -22.34 16.21 -32.18
N SER A 110 -21.39 16.96 -32.74
CA SER A 110 -20.03 17.11 -32.21
C SER A 110 -19.30 15.78 -31.93
N ILE A 111 -19.43 14.80 -32.83
CA ILE A 111 -18.78 13.47 -32.71
C ILE A 111 -17.72 13.25 -33.79
N GLU A 112 -16.77 12.33 -33.53
CA GLU A 112 -15.70 11.99 -34.47
C GLU A 112 -16.24 11.27 -35.73
N GLU A 113 -15.89 11.80 -36.92
CA GLU A 113 -16.35 11.27 -38.21
C GLU A 113 -15.94 9.81 -38.44
N LYS A 114 -14.78 9.39 -37.90
CA LYS A 114 -14.13 8.11 -38.18
C LYS A 114 -15.05 6.92 -37.91
N ALA A 115 -15.67 6.86 -36.73
CA ALA A 115 -16.51 5.73 -36.32
C ALA A 115 -17.78 5.58 -37.18
N VAL A 116 -18.30 6.69 -37.71
CA VAL A 116 -19.47 6.71 -38.59
C VAL A 116 -19.06 6.40 -40.03
N PHE A 117 -17.88 6.84 -40.47
CA PHE A 117 -17.34 6.56 -41.80
C PHE A 117 -16.95 5.09 -41.97
N ASP A 118 -16.32 4.49 -40.95
CA ASP A 118 -15.97 3.07 -40.95
C ASP A 118 -17.22 2.20 -41.05
N PHE A 119 -18.30 2.61 -40.38
CA PHE A 119 -19.61 1.97 -40.52
C PHE A 119 -20.13 2.08 -41.96
N ILE A 120 -20.12 3.28 -42.58
CA ILE A 120 -20.54 3.45 -43.99
C ILE A 120 -19.73 2.55 -44.94
N ASN A 121 -18.44 2.37 -44.67
CA ASN A 121 -17.55 1.55 -45.49
C ASN A 121 -17.89 0.04 -45.45
N THR A 122 -18.65 -0.44 -44.46
CA THR A 122 -19.10 -1.85 -44.42
C THR A 122 -20.16 -2.21 -45.46
N GLY A 123 -20.74 -1.22 -46.16
CA GLY A 123 -21.67 -1.44 -47.28
C GLY A 123 -23.10 -1.81 -46.86
N GLY A 124 -24.04 -1.73 -47.81
CA GLY A 124 -25.44 -2.13 -47.61
C GLY A 124 -26.29 -1.24 -46.68
N LEU A 125 -25.98 0.06 -46.56
CA LEU A 125 -26.57 0.93 -45.54
C LEU A 125 -27.50 2.01 -46.11
N PHE A 126 -28.63 2.22 -45.43
CA PHE A 126 -29.53 3.37 -45.63
C PHE A 126 -29.11 4.55 -44.74
N SER A 127 -29.50 5.78 -45.12
CA SER A 127 -29.23 7.00 -44.33
C SER A 127 -29.73 6.91 -42.88
N MET A 128 -30.87 6.26 -42.64
CA MET A 128 -31.41 6.05 -41.29
C MET A 128 -30.47 5.22 -40.39
N LEU A 129 -29.71 4.27 -40.97
CA LEU A 129 -28.71 3.52 -40.20
C LEU A 129 -27.50 4.37 -39.84
N VAL A 130 -27.17 5.38 -40.66
CA VAL A 130 -26.15 6.38 -40.33
C VAL A 130 -26.61 7.24 -39.15
N ASP A 131 -27.89 7.65 -39.11
CA ASP A 131 -28.46 8.40 -37.98
C ASP A 131 -28.45 7.60 -36.68
N ILE A 132 -28.88 6.33 -36.74
CA ILE A 132 -28.85 5.42 -35.59
C ILE A 132 -27.41 5.21 -35.12
N LYS A 133 -26.47 5.00 -36.05
CA LYS A 133 -25.05 4.82 -35.69
C LYS A 133 -24.48 6.07 -35.04
N ALA A 134 -24.73 7.25 -35.58
CA ALA A 134 -24.25 8.51 -35.03
C ALA A 134 -24.83 8.75 -33.62
N THR A 135 -26.14 8.54 -33.44
CA THR A 135 -26.80 8.64 -32.14
C THR A 135 -26.24 7.63 -31.13
N PHE A 136 -25.98 6.40 -31.58
CA PHE A 136 -25.35 5.37 -30.76
C PHE A 136 -23.91 5.74 -30.35
N VAL A 137 -23.13 6.35 -31.27
CA VAL A 137 -21.78 6.85 -30.97
C VAL A 137 -21.87 7.96 -29.91
N THR A 138 -22.79 8.91 -30.04
CA THR A 138 -23.02 9.97 -29.04
C THR A 138 -23.44 9.39 -27.68
N TYR A 139 -24.41 8.48 -27.66
CA TYR A 139 -24.88 7.83 -26.44
C TYR A 139 -23.75 7.07 -25.74
N ASN A 140 -22.97 6.29 -26.48
CA ASN A 140 -21.85 5.53 -25.94
C ASN A 140 -20.74 6.45 -25.39
N ALA A 141 -20.46 7.57 -26.07
CA ALA A 141 -19.50 8.56 -25.58
C ALA A 141 -19.98 9.22 -24.27
N SER A 142 -21.26 9.62 -24.20
CA SER A 142 -21.86 10.19 -22.99
C SER A 142 -21.89 9.19 -21.83
N ASN A 143 -22.22 7.92 -22.12
CA ASN A 143 -22.26 6.88 -21.09
C ASN A 143 -20.86 6.61 -20.53
N LYS A 144 -19.84 6.51 -21.40
CA LYS A 144 -18.44 6.38 -20.97
C LYS A 144 -17.97 7.58 -20.14
N ALA A 145 -18.30 8.80 -20.56
CA ALA A 145 -17.96 10.00 -19.80
C ALA A 145 -18.61 9.99 -18.40
N SER A 146 -19.89 9.61 -18.32
CA SER A 146 -20.58 9.43 -17.03
C SER A 146 -19.94 8.35 -16.17
N GLU A 147 -19.55 7.22 -16.74
CA GLU A 147 -18.86 6.14 -16.02
C GLU A 147 -17.50 6.58 -15.48
N LEU A 148 -16.70 7.28 -16.29
CA LEU A 148 -15.41 7.83 -15.88
C LEU A 148 -15.58 8.88 -14.78
N GLN A 149 -16.60 9.73 -14.87
CA GLN A 149 -16.91 10.70 -13.83
C GLN A 149 -17.26 10.00 -12.50
N VAL A 150 -18.11 8.97 -12.53
CA VAL A 150 -18.44 8.18 -11.33
C VAL A 150 -17.20 7.51 -10.75
N LEU A 151 -16.29 7.00 -11.59
CA LEU A 151 -15.02 6.45 -11.14
C LEU A 151 -14.12 7.51 -10.51
N GLN A 152 -14.04 8.71 -11.10
CA GLN A 152 -13.26 9.83 -10.54
C GLN A 152 -13.81 10.28 -9.18
N GLU A 153 -15.13 10.43 -9.06
CA GLU A 153 -15.82 10.74 -7.80
C GLU A 153 -15.60 9.63 -6.77
N THR A 154 -15.59 8.37 -7.21
CA THR A 154 -15.27 7.23 -6.35
C THR A 154 -13.82 7.31 -5.87
N LEU A 155 -12.83 7.47 -6.76
CA LEU A 155 -11.40 7.56 -6.40
C LEU A 155 -11.12 8.68 -5.40
N THR A 156 -11.80 9.81 -5.54
CA THR A 156 -11.63 11.00 -4.69
C THR A 156 -12.50 10.98 -3.44
N SER A 157 -13.38 9.99 -3.29
CA SER A 157 -14.22 9.85 -2.12
C SER A 157 -13.38 9.48 -0.89
N LYS A 158 -13.74 10.04 0.27
CA LYS A 158 -13.15 9.63 1.56
C LYS A 158 -13.37 8.16 1.83
N ASP A 159 -14.48 7.59 1.34
CA ASP A 159 -14.76 6.17 1.47
C ASP A 159 -13.79 5.35 0.64
N PHE A 160 -13.41 5.76 -0.56
CA PHE A 160 -12.36 5.07 -1.32
C PHE A 160 -11.00 5.20 -0.65
N GLU A 161 -10.64 6.38 -0.17
CA GLU A 161 -9.42 6.58 0.64
C GLU A 161 -9.42 5.68 1.89
N ALA A 162 -10.58 5.50 2.53
CA ALA A 162 -10.74 4.70 3.75
C ALA A 162 -11.05 3.21 3.53
N HIS A 163 -11.55 2.78 2.35
CA HIS A 163 -12.03 1.42 2.06
C HIS A 163 -11.35 0.73 0.86
N ALA A 164 -11.06 1.42 -0.24
CA ALA A 164 -10.37 0.84 -1.39
C ALA A 164 -8.85 0.98 -1.24
N LEU A 165 -8.41 2.19 -0.90
CA LEU A 165 -7.17 2.46 -0.16
C LEU A 165 -7.36 2.32 1.36
N GLY A 166 -8.46 1.68 1.78
CA GLY A 166 -8.70 1.06 3.11
C GLY A 166 -7.76 -0.08 3.43
N SER A 167 -6.54 0.17 3.05
CA SER A 167 -5.34 -0.59 3.11
C SER A 167 -4.17 0.39 3.03
N THR A 168 -4.29 1.50 3.79
CA THR A 168 -3.13 2.01 4.53
C THR A 168 -2.32 0.85 5.08
N PHE A 169 -2.96 -0.26 5.47
CA PHE A 169 -2.29 -1.52 5.81
C PHE A 169 -1.61 -2.29 4.65
N ARG A 170 -2.13 -2.33 3.41
CA ARG A 170 -1.40 -2.88 2.25
C ARG A 170 -0.25 -1.98 1.87
N LEU A 171 -0.45 -0.65 1.83
CA LEU A 171 0.63 0.30 1.59
C LEU A 171 1.66 0.26 2.72
N LEU A 172 1.24 0.13 3.97
CA LEU A 172 2.10 -0.10 5.13
C LEU A 172 2.84 -1.43 4.98
N ALA A 173 2.19 -2.50 4.52
CA ALA A 173 2.84 -3.77 4.22
C ALA A 173 3.87 -3.62 3.08
N CYS A 174 3.61 -2.76 2.07
CA CYS A 174 4.60 -2.40 1.06
C CYS A 174 5.80 -1.65 1.68
N ILE A 175 5.54 -0.63 2.51
CA ILE A 175 6.55 0.19 3.22
C ILE A 175 7.38 -0.66 4.21
N LEU A 176 6.76 -1.65 4.85
CA LEU A 176 7.42 -2.57 5.79
C LEU A 176 7.91 -3.85 5.13
N SER A 177 7.72 -4.01 3.82
CA SER A 177 8.22 -5.17 3.08
C SER A 177 9.75 -5.20 3.15
N PRO A 178 10.36 -6.38 3.38
CA PRO A 178 11.82 -6.52 3.37
C PRO A 178 12.43 -6.19 2.01
N ASN A 179 11.64 -6.25 0.93
CA ASN A 179 12.11 -6.06 -0.44
C ASN A 179 12.12 -4.60 -0.89
N ILE A 180 11.56 -3.66 -0.10
CA ILE A 180 11.51 -2.26 -0.50
C ILE A 180 12.94 -1.69 -0.61
N THR A 181 13.28 -1.06 -1.75
CA THR A 181 14.65 -0.54 -1.97
C THR A 181 14.86 0.92 -1.65
N ALA A 182 13.82 1.73 -1.59
CA ALA A 182 13.89 3.10 -1.11
C ALA A 182 12.54 3.56 -0.53
N TYR A 183 12.57 4.65 0.23
CA TYR A 183 11.42 5.33 0.82
C TYR A 183 11.15 6.71 0.23
N VAL A 184 11.98 7.19 -0.70
CA VAL A 184 11.83 8.54 -1.27
C VAL A 184 11.81 8.44 -2.78
N THR A 185 12.97 8.20 -3.39
CA THR A 185 13.11 8.09 -4.84
C THR A 185 12.45 6.80 -5.34
N ASP A 186 11.69 6.91 -6.43
CA ASP A 186 11.01 5.82 -7.16
C ASP A 186 10.01 4.99 -6.35
N THR A 187 9.80 5.28 -5.07
CA THR A 187 8.87 4.54 -4.20
C THR A 187 7.45 4.55 -4.74
N GLN A 188 6.96 5.71 -5.16
CA GLN A 188 5.63 5.82 -5.76
C GLN A 188 5.55 5.01 -7.07
N HIS A 189 6.58 5.10 -7.92
CA HIS A 189 6.60 4.42 -9.21
C HIS A 189 6.53 2.90 -9.05
N HIS A 190 7.39 2.31 -8.23
CA HIS A 190 7.40 0.87 -7.98
C HIS A 190 6.11 0.38 -7.31
N ILE A 191 5.53 1.17 -6.40
CA ILE A 191 4.24 0.82 -5.78
C ILE A 191 3.11 0.90 -6.81
N MET A 192 3.10 1.90 -7.69
CA MET A 192 2.11 2.01 -8.77
C MET A 192 2.24 0.88 -9.79
N GLU A 193 3.46 0.47 -10.14
CA GLU A 193 3.73 -0.71 -10.98
C GLU A 193 3.20 -1.99 -10.32
N PHE A 194 3.47 -2.17 -9.02
CA PHE A 194 2.96 -3.31 -8.27
C PHE A 194 1.42 -3.31 -8.20
N ILE A 195 0.80 -2.16 -7.95
CA ILE A 195 -0.66 -1.99 -7.96
C ILE A 195 -1.23 -2.39 -9.33
N ALA A 196 -0.59 -1.97 -10.42
CA ALA A 196 -1.04 -2.28 -11.77
C ALA A 196 -1.06 -3.79 -12.07
N ASN A 197 -0.10 -4.52 -11.52
CA ASN A 197 0.00 -5.98 -11.66
C ASN A 197 -0.91 -6.75 -10.68
N HIS A 198 -1.43 -6.10 -9.64
CA HIS A 198 -2.17 -6.74 -8.55
C HIS A 198 -3.43 -5.97 -8.13
N LEU A 199 -4.25 -5.60 -9.11
CA LEU A 199 -5.50 -4.86 -8.93
C LEU A 199 -6.45 -5.50 -7.91
N ASP A 200 -6.47 -6.83 -7.82
CA ASP A 200 -7.30 -7.61 -6.91
C ASP A 200 -6.90 -7.40 -5.44
N ILE A 201 -5.59 -7.25 -5.18
CA ILE A 201 -5.07 -6.94 -3.85
C ILE A 201 -5.59 -5.59 -3.41
N PHE A 202 -5.55 -4.57 -4.26
CA PHE A 202 -5.95 -3.20 -3.90
C PHE A 202 -7.43 -2.89 -4.16
N LYS A 203 -8.19 -3.85 -4.72
CA LYS A 203 -9.59 -3.67 -5.12
C LYS A 203 -9.80 -2.48 -6.08
N ILE A 204 -8.84 -2.25 -6.98
CA ILE A 204 -8.90 -1.14 -7.94
C ILE A 204 -9.51 -1.65 -9.26
N PRO A 205 -10.56 -1.00 -9.80
CA PRO A 205 -11.11 -1.36 -11.10
C PRO A 205 -10.07 -1.18 -12.21
N ALA A 206 -9.95 -2.17 -13.12
CA ALA A 206 -9.00 -2.10 -14.24
C ALA A 206 -9.23 -0.88 -15.16
N THR A 207 -10.45 -0.38 -15.23
CA THR A 207 -10.81 0.84 -15.98
C THR A 207 -10.04 2.08 -15.50
N VAL A 208 -9.64 2.14 -14.23
CA VAL A 208 -8.85 3.24 -13.66
C VAL A 208 -7.46 3.30 -14.29
N LEU A 209 -6.87 2.17 -14.68
CA LEU A 209 -5.53 2.13 -15.28
C LEU A 209 -5.53 2.29 -16.80
N ASN A 210 -6.69 2.08 -17.45
CA ASN A 210 -6.84 2.29 -18.88
C ASN A 210 -7.03 3.77 -19.25
N ASP A 211 -7.34 4.61 -18.26
CA ASP A 211 -7.53 6.04 -18.42
C ASP A 211 -6.38 6.82 -17.74
N ASN A 212 -5.66 7.63 -18.52
CA ASN A 212 -4.47 8.34 -18.04
C ASN A 212 -4.79 9.36 -16.93
N GLU A 213 -5.99 9.96 -16.94
CA GLU A 213 -6.39 10.96 -15.95
C GLU A 213 -6.76 10.29 -14.62
N LEU A 214 -7.50 9.19 -14.67
CA LEU A 214 -7.80 8.35 -13.50
C LEU A 214 -6.52 7.74 -12.91
N GLN A 215 -5.61 7.24 -13.74
CA GLN A 215 -4.32 6.70 -13.30
C GLN A 215 -3.46 7.78 -12.62
N SER A 216 -3.41 8.99 -13.19
CA SER A 216 -2.72 10.14 -12.60
C SER A 216 -3.33 10.53 -11.25
N THR A 217 -4.66 10.54 -11.16
CA THR A 217 -5.40 10.80 -9.91
C THR A 217 -5.05 9.75 -8.86
N LEU A 218 -5.09 8.47 -9.20
CA LEU A 218 -4.68 7.37 -8.31
C LEU A 218 -3.22 7.54 -7.83
N GLY A 219 -2.31 7.87 -8.74
CA GLY A 219 -0.91 8.13 -8.41
C GLY A 219 -0.75 9.23 -7.36
N LYS A 220 -1.46 10.35 -7.51
CA LYS A 220 -1.45 11.46 -6.53
C LYS A 220 -1.98 11.02 -5.17
N ILE A 221 -3.05 10.22 -5.14
CA ILE A 221 -3.61 9.68 -3.90
C ILE A 221 -2.59 8.78 -3.20
N VAL A 222 -1.96 7.85 -3.93
CA VAL A 222 -0.93 6.95 -3.39
C VAL A 222 0.24 7.75 -2.81
N MET A 223 0.76 8.75 -3.53
CA MET A 223 1.86 9.60 -3.04
C MET A 223 1.53 10.29 -1.72
N ARG A 224 0.34 10.90 -1.63
CA ARG A 224 -0.13 11.55 -0.39
C ARG A 224 -0.21 10.54 0.76
N LEU A 225 -0.81 9.37 0.52
CA LEU A 225 -0.94 8.35 1.57
C LEU A 225 0.41 7.78 2.02
N LEU A 226 1.39 7.67 1.12
CA LEU A 226 2.75 7.29 1.50
C LEU A 226 3.38 8.36 2.41
N ALA A 227 3.19 9.64 2.11
CA ALA A 227 3.65 10.73 2.96
C ALA A 227 2.98 10.72 4.36
N ASP A 228 1.68 10.41 4.41
CA ASP A 228 0.94 10.25 5.67
C ASP A 228 1.47 9.05 6.47
N LEU A 229 1.69 7.90 5.82
CA LEU A 229 2.25 6.70 6.46
C LEU A 229 3.67 6.91 6.97
N HIS A 230 4.49 7.64 6.22
CA HIS A 230 5.81 8.08 6.65
C HIS A 230 5.72 8.93 7.92
N SER A 231 4.89 9.96 7.92
CA SER A 231 4.69 10.82 9.10
C SER A 231 4.19 10.01 10.31
N TYR A 232 3.22 9.12 10.08
CA TYR A 232 2.68 8.21 11.08
C TYR A 232 3.74 7.27 11.69
N LEU A 233 4.54 6.62 10.86
CA LEU A 233 5.64 5.74 11.32
C LEU A 233 6.68 6.52 12.11
N LYS A 234 7.13 7.67 11.61
CA LYS A 234 8.12 8.51 12.31
C LYS A 234 7.60 8.93 13.69
N SER A 235 6.32 9.31 13.79
CA SER A 235 5.68 9.68 15.06
C SER A 235 5.68 8.51 16.05
N HIS A 236 5.17 7.34 15.65
CA HIS A 236 5.12 6.15 16.51
C HIS A 236 6.52 5.68 16.96
N LEU A 237 7.50 5.72 16.06
CA LEU A 237 8.88 5.38 16.38
C LEU A 237 9.50 6.38 17.36
N THR A 238 9.25 7.68 17.18
CA THR A 238 9.71 8.73 18.10
C THR A 238 9.18 8.48 19.51
N VAL A 239 7.87 8.25 19.64
CA VAL A 239 7.26 7.95 20.95
C VAL A 239 7.84 6.66 21.53
N SER A 240 8.12 5.66 20.70
CA SER A 240 8.72 4.40 21.15
C SER A 240 10.15 4.57 21.68
N ILE A 241 10.94 5.48 21.13
CA ILE A 241 12.30 5.80 21.59
C ILE A 241 12.21 6.46 22.97
N VAL A 242 11.39 7.52 23.09
CA VAL A 242 11.24 8.27 24.35
C VAL A 242 10.70 7.38 25.47
N LYS A 243 9.72 6.51 25.16
CA LYS A 243 9.10 5.61 26.14
C LYS A 243 9.80 4.25 26.28
N GLN A 244 10.89 4.01 25.55
CA GLN A 244 11.58 2.70 25.47
C GLN A 244 10.61 1.53 25.25
N THR A 245 9.64 1.73 24.35
CA THR A 245 8.60 0.73 24.09
C THR A 245 9.17 -0.43 23.28
N CYS A 246 8.85 -1.67 23.64
CA CYS A 246 9.23 -2.84 22.84
C CYS A 246 8.72 -2.74 21.40
N ILE A 247 9.57 -3.02 20.40
CA ILE A 247 9.21 -2.89 18.98
C ILE A 247 8.04 -3.78 18.56
N ILE A 248 7.83 -4.92 19.23
CA ILE A 248 6.66 -5.78 18.99
C ILE A 248 5.37 -5.05 19.34
N LYS A 249 5.36 -4.29 20.45
CA LYS A 249 4.20 -3.45 20.85
C LYS A 249 4.00 -2.31 19.86
N VAL A 250 5.09 -1.71 19.37
CA VAL A 250 5.03 -0.67 18.34
C VAL A 250 4.42 -1.22 17.06
N GLY A 251 4.92 -2.36 16.54
CA GLY A 251 4.40 -2.99 15.34
C GLY A 251 2.93 -3.37 15.48
N LYS A 252 2.53 -3.90 16.64
CA LYS A 252 1.13 -4.10 16.96
C LYS A 252 0.35 -2.78 16.91
N ALA A 253 0.76 -1.74 17.62
CA ALA A 253 0.04 -0.46 17.61
C ALA A 253 -0.09 0.15 16.21
N VAL A 254 0.98 0.10 15.41
CA VAL A 254 0.99 0.55 14.02
C VAL A 254 -0.01 -0.25 13.18
N ALA A 255 -0.13 -1.56 13.40
CA ALA A 255 -1.09 -2.44 12.70
C ALA A 255 -2.50 -2.50 13.32
N HIS A 256 -2.71 -2.07 14.57
CA HIS A 256 -4.05 -2.06 15.20
C HIS A 256 -4.99 -1.07 14.50
N SER A 257 -4.43 -0.01 13.92
CA SER A 257 -5.14 0.91 13.03
C SER A 257 -5.53 0.29 11.69
N SER A 258 -5.35 -1.01 11.51
CA SER A 258 -5.28 -1.69 10.23
C SER A 258 -5.82 -3.12 10.31
N PRO A 259 -7.16 -3.30 10.35
CA PRO A 259 -7.78 -4.61 10.52
C PRO A 259 -7.37 -5.56 9.38
N GLY A 260 -6.77 -6.69 9.75
CA GLY A 260 -6.42 -7.77 8.83
C GLY A 260 -4.96 -7.82 8.39
N MET A 261 -4.09 -6.91 8.84
CA MET A 261 -2.63 -7.05 8.68
C MET A 261 -2.04 -7.80 9.88
N GLU A 262 -1.29 -8.85 9.59
CA GLU A 262 -0.61 -9.66 10.59
C GLU A 262 0.86 -9.25 10.66
N VAL A 263 1.35 -8.92 11.86
CA VAL A 263 2.73 -8.46 12.05
C VAL A 263 3.60 -9.62 12.47
N ASP A 264 4.60 -9.93 11.65
CA ASP A 264 5.58 -11.00 11.87
C ASP A 264 7.00 -10.45 12.12
N ALA A 265 7.97 -11.37 12.23
CA ALA A 265 9.37 -11.03 12.47
C ALA A 265 9.99 -10.14 11.38
N SER A 266 9.59 -10.27 10.12
CA SER A 266 10.11 -9.44 9.04
C SER A 266 9.69 -7.98 9.18
N HIS A 267 8.43 -7.76 9.56
CA HIS A 267 7.91 -6.42 9.82
C HIS A 267 8.55 -5.80 11.07
N TRP A 268 8.73 -6.58 12.15
CA TRP A 268 9.41 -6.09 13.35
C TRP A 268 10.87 -5.76 13.08
N ALA A 269 11.57 -6.57 12.28
CA ALA A 269 12.94 -6.27 11.89
C ALA A 269 13.02 -4.98 11.06
N ARG A 270 12.05 -4.75 10.17
CA ARG A 270 11.97 -3.50 9.42
C ARG A 270 11.69 -2.29 10.30
N LEU A 271 10.76 -2.41 11.25
CA LEU A 271 10.47 -1.35 12.22
C LEU A 271 11.67 -1.08 13.14
N ALA A 272 12.40 -2.10 13.58
CA ALA A 272 13.63 -1.96 14.36
C ALA A 272 14.72 -1.23 13.56
N PHE A 273 14.88 -1.56 12.28
CA PHE A 273 15.76 -0.82 11.36
C PHE A 273 15.37 0.66 11.24
N LEU A 274 14.08 0.97 11.03
CA LEU A 274 13.60 2.35 10.98
C LEU A 274 13.82 3.09 12.30
N ARG A 275 13.62 2.40 13.44
CA ARG A 275 13.91 2.95 14.77
C ARG A 275 15.39 3.26 14.96
N CYS A 276 16.26 2.34 14.57
CA CYS A 276 17.70 2.53 14.58
C CYS A 276 18.11 3.76 13.75
N CYS A 277 17.60 3.87 12.51
CA CYS A 277 17.83 5.03 11.65
C CYS A 277 17.36 6.33 12.32
N LEU A 278 16.17 6.33 12.93
CA LEU A 278 15.63 7.52 13.59
C LEU A 278 16.49 7.94 14.80
N ARG A 279 17.02 7.00 15.57
CA ARG A 279 17.93 7.29 16.68
C ARG A 279 19.22 7.93 16.19
N LEU A 280 19.86 7.33 15.18
CA LEU A 280 21.07 7.89 14.57
C LEU A 280 20.80 9.29 13.99
N PHE A 281 19.67 9.47 13.32
CA PHE A 281 19.26 10.76 12.77
C PHE A 281 19.07 11.83 13.84
N LEU A 282 18.39 11.51 14.95
CA LEU A 282 18.19 12.43 16.06
C LEU A 282 19.50 12.78 16.79
N ILE A 283 20.44 11.83 16.90
CA ILE A 283 21.81 12.10 17.38
C ILE A 283 22.51 13.08 16.44
N GLY A 284 22.47 12.80 15.13
CA GLY A 284 23.12 13.58 14.09
C GLY A 284 22.65 15.03 14.06
N VAL A 285 21.34 15.24 13.94
CA VAL A 285 20.71 16.58 13.90
C VAL A 285 20.98 17.37 15.18
N GLY A 286 21.02 16.72 16.35
CA GLY A 286 21.35 17.37 17.63
C GLY A 286 20.24 18.23 18.24
N ASP A 287 19.09 18.37 17.59
CA ASP A 287 17.91 19.02 18.20
C ASP A 287 17.20 18.00 19.11
N HIS A 288 17.68 17.92 20.35
CA HIS A 288 17.19 16.99 21.37
C HIS A 288 15.87 17.42 22.03
N LYS A 289 15.14 18.38 21.45
CA LYS A 289 13.79 18.74 21.92
C LYS A 289 12.80 17.59 21.79
N ILE A 290 12.92 16.80 20.72
CA ILE A 290 11.99 15.72 20.40
C ILE A 290 12.25 14.49 21.29
N ALA A 291 13.52 14.11 21.41
CA ALA A 291 13.96 13.03 22.27
C ALA A 291 15.34 13.39 22.85
N PRO A 292 15.56 13.21 24.17
CA PRO A 292 16.84 13.48 24.78
C PRO A 292 17.91 12.54 24.22
N LEU A 293 19.17 13.02 24.16
CA LEU A 293 20.29 12.22 23.66
C LEU A 293 20.44 10.89 24.41
N SER A 294 20.17 10.87 25.71
CA SER A 294 20.19 9.66 26.54
C SER A 294 19.12 8.62 26.18
N ALA A 295 18.00 9.03 25.55
CA ALA A 295 17.03 8.09 24.99
C ALA A 295 17.43 7.63 23.58
N CYS A 296 18.14 8.47 22.84
CA CYS A 296 18.56 8.17 21.48
C CYS A 296 19.80 7.27 21.42
N PHE A 297 20.72 7.35 22.39
CA PHE A 297 21.96 6.59 22.38
C PHE A 297 21.88 5.29 23.21
N THR A 298 22.54 4.25 22.71
CA THR A 298 22.82 2.99 23.40
C THR A 298 24.17 2.47 22.90
N PRO A 299 24.94 1.73 23.73
CA PRO A 299 26.16 1.07 23.28
C PRO A 299 25.99 0.20 22.03
N ARG A 300 24.80 -0.38 21.81
CA ARG A 300 24.51 -1.23 20.63
C ARG A 300 24.50 -0.47 19.30
N LEU A 301 24.40 0.87 19.33
CA LEU A 301 24.45 1.70 18.13
C LEU A 301 25.88 2.03 17.70
N ILE A 302 26.89 1.82 18.55
CA ILE A 302 28.29 2.16 18.28
C ILE A 302 28.77 1.63 16.91
N PRO A 303 28.51 0.36 16.53
CA PRO A 303 28.96 -0.15 15.23
C PRO A 303 28.36 0.56 14.01
N MET A 304 27.26 1.30 14.19
CA MET A 304 26.57 2.05 13.14
C MET A 304 26.80 3.56 13.22
N LEU A 305 27.44 4.07 14.28
CA LEU A 305 27.80 5.47 14.40
C LEU A 305 29.01 5.77 13.50
N LYS A 306 28.99 6.96 12.90
CA LYS A 306 30.13 7.50 12.15
C LYS A 306 31.08 8.23 13.09
N SER A 307 32.33 8.43 12.66
CA SER A 307 33.39 8.95 13.53
C SER A 307 33.07 10.34 14.10
N ASP A 308 32.46 11.20 13.30
CA ASP A 308 32.01 12.53 13.70
C ASP A 308 30.88 12.47 14.76
N MET A 309 29.98 11.50 14.63
CA MET A 309 28.95 11.23 15.63
C MET A 309 29.53 10.65 16.92
N HIS A 310 30.64 9.88 16.87
CA HIS A 310 31.32 9.39 18.09
C HIS A 310 31.76 10.58 18.95
N THR A 311 32.49 11.52 18.35
CA THR A 311 33.02 12.69 19.06
C THR A 311 31.90 13.51 19.70
N LYS A 312 30.80 13.70 18.98
CA LYS A 312 29.61 14.37 19.52
C LYS A 312 29.02 13.65 20.73
N VAL A 313 28.80 12.33 20.61
CA VAL A 313 28.21 11.53 21.70
C VAL A 313 29.13 11.49 22.93
N GLU A 314 30.44 11.32 22.75
CA GLU A 314 31.41 11.34 23.85
C GLU A 314 31.40 12.67 24.59
N HIS A 315 31.40 13.78 23.85
CA HIS A 315 31.32 15.12 24.40
C HIS A 315 30.01 15.35 25.16
N ASP A 316 28.87 15.10 24.52
CA ASP A 316 27.56 15.48 25.05
C ASP A 316 27.07 14.57 26.19
N LEU A 317 27.48 13.29 26.20
CA LEU A 317 27.15 12.34 27.28
C LEU A 317 28.28 12.18 28.31
N SER A 318 29.46 12.78 28.09
CA SER A 318 30.65 12.58 28.93
C SER A 318 31.01 11.10 29.11
N ILE A 319 30.96 10.32 28.02
CA ILE A 319 31.31 8.89 27.99
C ILE A 319 32.55 8.65 27.13
N ASN A 320 33.21 7.50 27.33
CA ASN A 320 34.32 7.04 26.48
C ASN A 320 33.85 5.85 25.63
N ILE A 321 33.61 6.07 24.35
CA ILE A 321 33.10 5.04 23.44
C ILE A 321 34.15 3.94 23.24
N SER A 322 35.43 4.29 23.10
CA SER A 322 36.51 3.31 22.95
C SER A 322 36.65 2.37 24.15
N GLU A 323 36.35 2.85 25.36
CA GLU A 323 36.28 2.02 26.55
C GLU A 323 35.09 1.05 26.46
N ILE A 324 33.90 1.53 26.10
CA ILE A 324 32.70 0.71 25.94
C ILE A 324 32.93 -0.41 24.91
N GLU A 325 33.55 -0.11 23.77
CA GLU A 325 33.93 -1.09 22.75
C GLU A 325 34.88 -2.16 23.29
N ARG A 326 35.88 -1.75 24.10
CA ARG A 326 36.84 -2.69 24.72
C ARG A 326 36.14 -3.67 25.68
N TRP A 327 35.17 -3.18 26.45
CA TRP A 327 34.38 -4.02 27.35
C TRP A 327 33.48 -5.00 26.57
N ALA A 328 32.87 -4.55 25.46
CA ALA A 328 32.02 -5.39 24.63
C ALA A 328 32.78 -6.58 24.02
N VAL A 329 34.02 -6.38 23.57
CA VAL A 329 34.86 -7.46 22.99
C VAL A 329 35.32 -8.48 24.05
N SER A 330 35.45 -8.06 25.31
CA SER A 330 35.97 -8.93 26.37
C SER A 330 34.94 -9.95 26.86
N VAL A 331 33.65 -9.62 26.83
CA VAL A 331 32.56 -10.51 27.27
C VAL A 331 32.41 -11.72 26.35
N ASP A 332 32.71 -11.57 25.06
CA ASP A 332 32.54 -12.65 24.06
C ASP A 332 33.62 -13.74 24.13
N ASN A 333 34.74 -13.48 24.82
CA ASN A 333 35.91 -14.38 24.85
C ASN A 333 36.01 -15.25 26.13
N THR A 334 35.05 -15.18 27.05
CA THR A 334 35.22 -15.79 28.40
C THR A 334 34.38 -17.06 28.63
N ASP A 335 33.66 -17.59 27.63
CA ASP A 335 32.66 -18.67 27.85
C ASP A 335 33.04 -20.07 27.31
N GLU A 336 34.33 -20.38 27.09
CA GLU A 336 34.77 -21.70 26.56
C GLU A 336 35.66 -22.55 27.50
N SER A 337 35.73 -22.28 28.81
CA SER A 337 36.44 -23.21 29.71
C SER A 337 35.83 -23.34 31.12
N VAL A 338 34.71 -24.06 31.25
CA VAL A 338 34.37 -24.71 32.52
C VAL A 338 34.15 -26.19 32.26
N THR A 339 35.20 -26.95 32.60
CA THR A 339 35.22 -28.39 32.76
C THR A 339 34.06 -28.89 33.64
N ASP A 340 33.37 -29.91 33.14
CA ASP A 340 32.38 -30.71 33.86
C ASP A 340 32.84 -31.11 35.27
N THR A 341 32.11 -30.66 36.29
CA THR A 341 32.10 -31.31 37.61
C THR A 341 30.66 -31.39 38.08
N PRO A 342 30.07 -32.59 38.26
CA PRO A 342 28.71 -32.71 38.74
C PRO A 342 28.71 -32.58 40.27
N ALA A 343 28.25 -31.44 40.78
CA ALA A 343 27.95 -31.28 42.19
C ALA A 343 26.44 -31.15 42.39
N THR A 344 25.86 -32.24 42.88
CA THR A 344 24.51 -32.33 43.43
C THR A 344 24.39 -31.38 44.62
N GLY A 345 23.46 -30.43 44.57
CA GLY A 345 23.23 -29.49 45.67
C GLY A 345 21.85 -28.85 45.59
N ASP A 346 20.90 -29.45 46.30
CA ASP A 346 19.60 -28.87 46.61
C ASP A 346 19.78 -27.53 47.33
N GLY A 347 19.26 -26.46 46.74
CA GLY A 347 19.38 -25.10 47.25
C GLY A 347 18.16 -24.27 46.89
N SER A 348 17.11 -24.42 47.68
CA SER A 348 15.90 -23.61 47.65
C SER A 348 16.25 -22.13 47.88
N SER A 349 16.02 -21.28 46.88
CA SER A 349 16.20 -19.82 46.98
C SER A 349 14.92 -19.10 46.55
N SER A 350 14.22 -18.59 47.55
CA SER A 350 13.04 -17.74 47.45
C SER A 350 13.39 -16.40 46.80
N ALA A 351 12.87 -16.15 45.60
CA ALA A 351 12.91 -14.82 44.99
C ALA A 351 11.67 -13.99 45.42
N PRO A 352 11.80 -12.67 45.63
CA PRO A 352 10.70 -11.83 46.09
C PRO A 352 9.72 -11.55 44.93
N THR A 353 8.45 -11.89 45.14
CA THR A 353 7.34 -11.48 44.29
C THR A 353 7.15 -9.97 44.41
N ARG A 354 7.59 -9.24 43.39
CA ARG A 354 7.23 -7.83 43.19
C ARG A 354 5.88 -7.80 42.49
N ASP A 355 4.82 -7.53 43.24
CA ASP A 355 3.48 -7.26 42.74
C ASP A 355 3.51 -5.99 41.88
N GLU A 356 3.49 -6.16 40.56
CA GLU A 356 3.14 -5.11 39.61
C GLU A 356 1.80 -5.45 38.96
N SER A 357 0.75 -5.39 39.79
CA SER A 357 -0.63 -5.28 39.33
C SER A 357 -0.96 -3.79 39.17
N GLY A 358 -0.58 -3.21 38.02
CA GLY A 358 -1.04 -1.89 37.59
C GLY A 358 -2.06 -2.03 36.45
N PRO A 359 -3.15 -1.25 36.44
CA PRO A 359 -4.25 -1.44 35.49
C PRO A 359 -3.78 -1.09 34.08
N GLY A 360 -4.04 -2.01 33.13
CA GLY A 360 -3.92 -1.74 31.71
C GLY A 360 -4.89 -0.64 31.32
N ALA A 361 -4.44 0.61 31.42
CA ALA A 361 -5.09 1.73 30.77
C ALA A 361 -4.80 1.59 29.28
N ASP A 362 -5.83 1.32 28.48
CA ASP A 362 -5.83 1.54 27.06
C ASP A 362 -5.40 2.99 26.80
N PHE A 363 -4.12 3.15 26.45
CA PHE A 363 -3.51 4.45 26.24
C PHE A 363 -4.06 5.01 24.92
N ASP A 364 -4.87 6.05 25.02
CA ASP A 364 -5.54 6.67 23.88
C ASP A 364 -4.53 7.46 23.02
N TRP A 365 -4.06 6.81 21.96
CA TRP A 365 -3.09 7.36 21.00
C TRP A 365 -3.62 8.57 20.22
N SER A 366 -4.93 8.78 20.20
CA SER A 366 -5.54 9.92 19.50
C SER A 366 -5.18 11.28 20.15
N LYS A 367 -4.83 11.30 21.44
CA LYS A 367 -4.48 12.52 22.19
C LYS A 367 -3.07 13.07 21.93
N LEU A 368 -2.21 12.37 21.20
CA LEU A 368 -0.86 12.85 20.89
C LEU A 368 -0.79 13.65 19.58
N GLY A 369 -1.88 13.70 18.80
CA GLY A 369 -1.91 14.33 17.47
C GLY A 369 -1.72 15.85 17.49
N ASP A 370 -2.17 16.53 18.55
CA ASP A 370 -2.30 18.00 18.54
C ASP A 370 -0.99 18.79 18.78
N ASN A 371 0.11 18.14 19.15
CA ASN A 371 1.41 18.79 19.42
C ASN A 371 2.53 18.36 18.46
N MET A 372 2.20 17.64 17.36
CA MET A 372 3.19 17.12 16.40
C MET A 372 3.28 17.91 15.08
N ASP A 373 2.54 19.02 14.92
CA ASP A 373 2.57 19.85 13.70
C ASP A 373 3.99 20.35 13.36
N ASP A 374 4.87 20.56 14.36
CA ASP A 374 6.27 20.97 14.15
C ASP A 374 7.17 19.84 13.58
N LEU A 375 6.71 18.59 13.56
CA LEU A 375 7.44 17.45 12.99
C LEU A 375 7.08 17.17 11.52
N GLN A 376 6.10 17.90 10.98
CA GLN A 376 5.58 17.78 9.64
C GLN A 376 6.39 18.63 8.64
N GLY A 377 7.72 18.64 8.80
CA GLY A 377 8.64 19.22 7.85
C GLY A 377 8.53 18.48 6.51
N ASP A 378 7.85 19.14 5.57
CA ASP A 378 7.44 18.72 4.23
C ASP A 378 8.16 17.50 3.64
N ALA A 379 7.42 16.38 3.56
CA ALA A 379 7.62 15.38 2.52
C ALA A 379 7.20 15.88 1.12
N ASN A 380 6.71 17.13 1.02
CA ASN A 380 6.17 17.73 -0.20
C ASN A 380 7.13 18.66 -0.96
N SER A 381 8.43 18.69 -0.64
CA SER A 381 9.42 19.27 -1.56
C SER A 381 9.73 18.34 -2.75
N ILE A 382 8.72 17.64 -3.28
CA ILE A 382 8.75 17.09 -4.63
C ILE A 382 8.15 18.19 -5.50
N VAL A 383 9.04 19.04 -5.99
CA VAL A 383 8.71 20.14 -6.89
C VAL A 383 7.92 19.57 -8.07
N ASP A 384 6.72 20.10 -8.31
CA ASP A 384 5.99 20.02 -9.58
C ASP A 384 6.83 20.72 -10.65
N ALA A 385 7.89 20.04 -11.08
CA ALA A 385 8.71 20.48 -12.19
C ALA A 385 7.93 20.12 -13.46
N GLY A 386 7.30 21.12 -14.06
CA GLY A 386 6.95 21.08 -15.47
C GLY A 386 8.15 20.63 -16.32
N PRO A 387 7.93 20.20 -17.57
CA PRO A 387 8.93 19.51 -18.39
C PRO A 387 10.06 20.47 -18.73
N ASN A 388 11.07 20.52 -17.87
CA ASN A 388 12.31 21.24 -18.11
C ASN A 388 13.38 20.17 -18.41
N PRO A 389 13.90 20.08 -19.64
CA PRO A 389 14.72 18.96 -20.11
C PRO A 389 16.17 18.96 -19.57
N ASP A 390 16.49 19.74 -18.53
CA ASP A 390 17.85 19.88 -18.00
C ASP A 390 17.98 19.45 -16.51
N ALA A 391 17.11 18.53 -16.04
CA ALA A 391 17.07 18.07 -14.64
C ALA A 391 17.72 16.69 -14.40
N ASP A 392 18.74 16.31 -15.19
CA ASP A 392 19.49 15.05 -15.03
C ASP A 392 20.55 15.11 -13.89
N THR A 393 20.30 15.87 -12.82
CA THR A 393 21.22 15.95 -11.68
C THR A 393 20.50 16.02 -10.34
N LEU A 394 19.52 15.13 -10.13
CA LEU A 394 19.25 14.64 -8.78
C LEU A 394 20.35 13.62 -8.46
N SER A 395 21.54 14.13 -8.14
CA SER A 395 22.59 13.33 -7.53
C SER A 395 21.98 12.60 -6.34
N ASN A 396 22.23 11.31 -6.25
CA ASN A 396 21.90 10.53 -5.07
C ASN A 396 22.74 11.12 -3.91
N ASP A 397 22.21 12.12 -3.20
CA ASP A 397 22.91 13.04 -2.28
C ASP A 397 23.79 12.35 -1.20
N GLY A 398 23.69 11.03 -1.04
CA GLY A 398 24.49 10.24 -0.11
C GLY A 398 25.56 9.34 -0.74
N ASP A 399 25.63 9.19 -2.07
CA ASP A 399 26.57 8.26 -2.73
C ASP A 399 28.03 8.76 -2.67
N ASP A 400 28.24 10.07 -2.50
CA ASP A 400 29.56 10.69 -2.44
C ASP A 400 30.05 10.98 -1.00
N LEU A 401 29.34 10.51 0.02
CA LEU A 401 29.77 10.70 1.40
C LEU A 401 30.99 9.83 1.72
N ASP A 402 32.04 10.49 2.21
CA ASP A 402 33.21 9.83 2.82
C ASP A 402 32.74 8.80 3.87
N PRO A 403 33.27 7.56 3.90
CA PRO A 403 32.84 6.54 4.85
C PRO A 403 32.84 6.97 6.32
N SER A 404 33.65 7.96 6.69
CA SER A 404 33.74 8.54 8.03
C SER A 404 32.77 9.70 8.30
N ASP A 405 32.09 10.22 7.27
CA ASP A 405 31.15 11.34 7.34
C ASP A 405 29.71 10.83 7.54
N SER A 406 29.00 11.40 8.51
CA SER A 406 27.59 11.12 8.73
C SER A 406 26.64 11.89 7.81
N GLY A 407 27.13 12.96 7.17
CA GLY A 407 26.33 13.88 6.37
C GLY A 407 25.52 14.88 7.21
N PHE A 408 25.67 14.92 8.54
CA PHE A 408 24.98 15.91 9.40
C PHE A 408 25.74 17.25 9.52
N GLY A 409 26.86 17.40 8.81
CA GLY A 409 27.71 18.59 8.87
C GLY A 409 28.41 18.78 10.23
N LEU A 410 28.63 17.66 10.93
CA LEU A 410 29.49 17.63 12.10
C LEU A 410 30.94 17.96 11.67
N ASP A 411 31.73 18.52 12.58
CA ASP A 411 33.11 18.97 12.32
C ASP A 411 33.26 20.03 11.21
N GLY A 412 32.19 20.78 10.92
CA GLY A 412 32.19 21.85 9.91
C GLY A 412 32.06 21.38 8.47
N ARG A 413 31.73 20.10 8.26
CA ARG A 413 31.44 19.54 6.92
C ARG A 413 30.09 20.05 6.37
N PRO A 414 29.83 19.94 5.05
CA PRO A 414 28.53 20.29 4.48
C PRO A 414 27.39 19.42 5.04
N VAL A 415 26.26 20.06 5.34
CA VAL A 415 25.05 19.38 5.82
C VAL A 415 24.30 18.76 4.64
N HIS A 416 24.24 17.43 4.61
CA HIS A 416 23.48 16.65 3.63
C HIS A 416 22.10 16.26 4.18
N PHE A 417 22.03 15.96 5.49
CA PHE A 417 20.82 15.60 6.21
C PHE A 417 20.48 16.67 7.26
N ASN A 418 19.36 17.36 7.07
CA ASN A 418 18.77 18.28 8.04
C ASN A 418 17.51 17.68 8.65
N ILE A 419 16.82 18.41 9.53
CA ILE A 419 15.63 17.93 10.26
C ILE A 419 14.48 17.41 9.38
N THR A 420 14.38 17.85 8.11
CA THR A 420 13.32 17.42 7.19
C THR A 420 13.73 16.20 6.35
N LYS A 421 15.02 15.89 6.25
CA LYS A 421 15.57 14.81 5.40
C LYS A 421 15.67 13.43 6.08
N PHE A 422 14.75 13.11 6.99
CA PHE A 422 14.76 11.79 7.68
C PHE A 422 14.65 10.61 6.71
N TRP A 423 13.70 10.63 5.78
CA TRP A 423 13.50 9.52 4.85
C TRP A 423 14.64 9.38 3.84
N ASN A 424 15.29 10.47 3.45
CA ASN A 424 16.52 10.44 2.68
C ASN A 424 17.65 9.76 3.46
N TYR A 425 17.77 10.04 4.76
CA TYR A 425 18.72 9.35 5.62
C TYR A 425 18.43 7.84 5.74
N VAL A 426 17.15 7.44 5.82
CA VAL A 426 16.76 6.02 5.80
C VAL A 426 17.24 5.34 4.50
N ASN A 427 17.08 6.00 3.33
CA ASN A 427 17.59 5.47 2.06
C ASN A 427 19.11 5.33 2.06
N TYR A 428 19.82 6.33 2.56
CA TYR A 428 21.28 6.28 2.70
C TYR A 428 21.72 5.09 3.57
N MET A 429 21.09 4.88 4.73
CA MET A 429 21.40 3.76 5.61
C MET A 429 21.07 2.40 4.96
N LEU A 430 19.95 2.32 4.25
CA LEU A 430 19.55 1.10 3.55
C LEU A 430 20.53 0.76 2.41
N ASN A 431 20.97 1.76 1.64
CA ASN A 431 21.98 1.60 0.60
C ASN A 431 23.33 1.19 1.18
N THR A 432 23.72 1.75 2.33
CA THR A 432 24.94 1.36 3.05
C THR A 432 24.91 -0.12 3.47
N LEU A 433 23.78 -0.59 4.02
CA LEU A 433 23.61 -2.01 4.37
C LEU A 433 23.69 -2.91 3.12
N ARG A 434 23.04 -2.52 2.02
CA ARG A 434 23.09 -3.29 0.77
C ARG A 434 24.48 -3.33 0.16
N TRP A 435 25.17 -2.20 0.13
CA TRP A 435 26.53 -2.12 -0.39
C TRP A 435 27.46 -3.04 0.42
N THR A 436 27.32 -3.02 1.75
CA THR A 436 28.08 -3.90 2.65
C THR A 436 27.76 -5.38 2.39
N ALA A 437 26.48 -5.74 2.27
CA ALA A 437 26.07 -7.10 1.92
C ALA A 437 26.62 -7.54 0.55
N ARG A 438 26.58 -6.66 -0.48
CA ARG A 438 27.15 -6.95 -1.82
C ARG A 438 28.66 -7.18 -1.77
N LYS A 439 29.38 -6.42 -0.95
CA LYS A 439 30.83 -6.60 -0.77
C LYS A 439 31.17 -7.97 -0.16
N ASN A 440 30.29 -8.49 0.71
CA ASN A 440 30.51 -9.74 1.42
C ASN A 440 29.97 -10.97 0.67
N ALA A 441 29.06 -10.78 -0.29
CA ALA A 441 28.42 -11.86 -1.02
C ALA A 441 28.96 -12.04 -2.44
N ARG A 442 29.08 -13.31 -2.87
CA ARG A 442 29.47 -13.66 -4.25
C ARG A 442 28.30 -14.06 -5.14
N THR A 443 27.15 -14.37 -4.54
CA THR A 443 25.92 -14.77 -5.24
C THR A 443 24.73 -14.01 -4.68
N LYS A 444 23.60 -14.02 -5.39
CA LYS A 444 22.37 -13.37 -4.95
C LYS A 444 21.85 -13.95 -3.64
N GLU A 445 21.88 -15.27 -3.49
CA GLU A 445 21.40 -15.97 -2.28
C GLU A 445 22.25 -15.61 -1.05
N LEU A 446 23.57 -15.51 -1.24
CA LEU A 446 24.46 -15.04 -0.18
C LEU A 446 24.16 -13.58 0.18
N TYR A 447 23.93 -12.72 -0.82
CA TYR A 447 23.59 -11.32 -0.60
C TYR A 447 22.29 -11.16 0.20
N ASP A 448 21.24 -11.87 -0.19
CA ASP A 448 19.94 -11.83 0.48
C ASP A 448 20.07 -12.34 1.93
N ARG A 449 20.89 -13.37 2.15
CA ARG A 449 21.19 -13.91 3.48
C ARG A 449 21.97 -12.92 4.35
N GLU A 450 23.00 -12.25 3.82
CA GLU A 450 23.76 -11.24 4.55
C GLU A 450 22.88 -10.05 4.93
N LEU A 451 22.08 -9.54 3.97
CA LEU A 451 21.15 -8.43 4.22
C LEU A 451 20.11 -8.81 5.29
N HIS A 452 19.56 -10.03 5.21
CA HIS A 452 18.65 -10.55 6.23
C HIS A 452 19.33 -10.66 7.60
N SER A 453 20.58 -11.13 7.64
CA SER A 453 21.36 -11.23 8.88
C SER A 453 21.55 -9.86 9.54
N TYR A 454 21.87 -8.80 8.77
CA TYR A 454 21.99 -7.45 9.32
C TYR A 454 20.66 -6.94 9.91
N MET A 455 19.55 -7.12 9.18
CA MET A 455 18.22 -6.71 9.66
C MET A 455 17.82 -7.45 10.93
N MET A 456 18.11 -8.75 11.01
CA MET A 456 17.83 -9.56 12.19
C MET A 456 18.73 -9.21 13.38
N GLN A 457 19.99 -8.86 13.15
CA GLN A 457 20.88 -8.38 14.20
C GLN A 457 20.35 -7.07 14.81
N ILE A 458 19.97 -6.11 13.97
CA ILE A 458 19.36 -4.85 14.42
C ILE A 458 18.10 -5.11 15.24
N PHE A 459 17.26 -6.05 14.80
CA PHE A 459 16.07 -6.46 15.55
C PHE A 459 16.40 -7.09 16.91
N GLN A 460 17.40 -7.97 16.98
CA GLN A 460 17.81 -8.59 18.23
C GLN A 460 18.41 -7.58 19.22
N ASP A 461 19.23 -6.65 18.72
CA ASP A 461 19.79 -5.56 19.52
C ASP A 461 18.71 -4.65 20.09
N ASP A 462 17.71 -4.35 19.26
CA ASP A 462 16.53 -3.57 19.63
C ASP A 462 15.69 -4.26 20.73
N LEU A 463 15.48 -5.58 20.62
CA LEU A 463 14.82 -6.37 21.65
C LEU A 463 15.64 -6.49 22.94
N ALA A 464 16.97 -6.55 22.84
CA ALA A 464 17.84 -6.62 24.01
C ALA A 464 17.78 -5.33 24.84
N GLU A 465 17.60 -4.19 24.18
CA GLU A 465 17.47 -2.89 24.83
C GLU A 465 16.05 -2.61 25.33
N CYS A 466 15.04 -2.95 24.53
CA CYS A 466 13.62 -2.73 24.83
C CYS A 466 12.87 -4.07 24.90
N PRO A 467 13.18 -4.97 25.87
CA PRO A 467 12.64 -6.33 25.89
C PRO A 467 11.13 -6.40 26.11
N GLY A 468 10.53 -5.32 26.66
CA GLY A 468 9.15 -5.33 27.11
C GLY A 468 8.89 -6.40 28.17
N MET A 469 7.61 -6.71 28.40
CA MET A 469 7.20 -7.74 29.37
C MET A 469 7.29 -9.17 28.79
N HIS A 470 7.64 -9.33 27.51
CA HIS A 470 7.62 -10.63 26.83
C HIS A 470 8.96 -11.36 26.94
N ARG A 471 9.47 -11.57 28.16
CA ARG A 471 10.53 -12.57 28.37
C ARG A 471 9.91 -13.97 28.28
N GLY A 472 10.01 -14.59 27.11
CA GLY A 472 9.75 -16.03 26.95
C GLY A 472 8.48 -16.44 26.20
N SER A 473 7.74 -15.50 25.60
CA SER A 473 6.68 -15.87 24.66
C SER A 473 7.34 -16.35 23.36
N LYS A 474 7.29 -17.65 23.07
CA LYS A 474 7.66 -18.17 21.74
C LYS A 474 6.92 -17.34 20.70
N ILE A 475 7.67 -16.74 19.77
CA ILE A 475 7.09 -16.09 18.59
C ILE A 475 6.33 -17.19 17.85
N VAL A 476 5.00 -17.20 18.00
CA VAL A 476 4.15 -18.17 17.32
C VAL A 476 4.24 -17.86 15.83
N SER A 477 4.35 -18.90 15.00
CA SER A 477 4.27 -18.74 13.54
C SER A 477 2.93 -18.08 13.20
N VAL A 478 3.00 -16.86 12.69
CA VAL A 478 1.81 -16.11 12.28
C VAL A 478 1.40 -16.58 10.89
N ILE A 479 0.13 -16.89 10.70
CA ILE A 479 -0.42 -17.22 9.38
C ILE A 479 -0.75 -15.90 8.71
N ASN A 480 0.12 -15.46 7.79
CA ASN A 480 -0.10 -14.24 7.04
C ASN A 480 -1.28 -14.41 6.08
N PRO A 481 -2.16 -13.40 5.94
CA PRO A 481 -3.16 -13.37 4.89
C PRO A 481 -2.53 -13.52 3.51
N GLU A 482 -3.27 -14.12 2.56
CA GLU A 482 -2.77 -14.37 1.22
C GLU A 482 -2.30 -13.08 0.52
N TRP A 483 -3.08 -12.00 0.63
CA TRP A 483 -2.73 -10.70 0.03
C TRP A 483 -1.41 -10.16 0.59
N GLN A 484 -1.12 -10.40 1.87
CA GLN A 484 0.10 -9.93 2.53
C GLN A 484 1.31 -10.74 2.06
N THR A 485 1.15 -12.06 1.94
CA THR A 485 2.17 -12.95 1.37
C THR A 485 2.51 -12.55 -0.06
N ARG A 486 1.50 -12.22 -0.88
CA ARG A 486 1.71 -11.73 -2.25
C ARG A 486 2.47 -10.41 -2.29
N ILE A 487 2.24 -9.48 -1.37
CA ILE A 487 3.06 -8.25 -1.27
C ILE A 487 4.50 -8.59 -0.88
N GLN A 488 4.70 -9.42 0.15
CA GLN A 488 6.04 -9.80 0.62
C GLN A 488 6.86 -10.54 -0.44
N GLN A 489 6.23 -11.30 -1.32
CA GLN A 489 6.91 -12.08 -2.37
C GLN A 489 6.97 -11.37 -3.72
N GLY A 490 5.91 -10.64 -4.08
CA GLY A 490 5.75 -10.04 -5.41
C GLY A 490 6.28 -8.60 -5.51
N LEU A 491 6.32 -7.85 -4.41
CA LEU A 491 6.93 -6.53 -4.41
C LEU A 491 8.44 -6.72 -4.46
N THR A 492 9.01 -6.68 -5.66
CA THR A 492 10.44 -6.76 -5.92
C THR A 492 10.86 -5.49 -6.63
N TRP A 493 11.99 -4.90 -6.21
CA TRP A 493 12.49 -3.62 -6.71
C TRP A 493 13.85 -3.81 -7.36
#